data_AF-A0A7R9UL20-F1
#
_entry.id   AF-A0A7R9UL20-F1
#
_cell.length_a   1.000
_cell.length_b   1.000
_cell.length_c   1.000
_cell.angle_alpha   90.00
_cell.angle_beta   90.00
_cell.angle_gamma   90.00
#
_symmetry.space_group_name_H-M   'P 1'
#
loop_
_entity.id
_entity.type
_entity.pdbx_description
1 polymer ?
#
loop_
_entity_poly.entity_id
_entity_poly.type
_entity_poly.pdbx_seq_one_letter_code
_entity_poly.pdbx_strand_id
1 'polypeptide(L)'
;LRSLVRNLVGSPIAGLDPHELVDTRPVCAQINSDITGAFRGNPEWANLPRKFNIAVSGSRDDFSHTTINDIGLQAAVHPDCPSEPGFNIVLGGYFSIKRVAESIPMGAWVSARDAPAFSLAVLEVFRDYGRREDRQKTRLMWLLEERGLDWFRAMVNEILARRGVDALRAA
;
A
#
# COMPACT_ATOMS: atom_id res chain seq x y z
N LEU A 1 -14.96 -12.27 12.96
CA LEU A 1 -15.41 -11.21 12.02
C LEU A 1 -14.36 -11.06 10.93
N ARG A 2 -14.70 -11.43 9.69
CA ARG A 2 -13.79 -11.31 8.54
C ARG A 2 -13.70 -9.83 8.14
N SER A 3 -12.49 -9.33 7.88
CA SER A 3 -12.29 -7.98 7.36
C SER A 3 -11.70 -8.02 5.95
N LEU A 4 -11.96 -6.96 5.18
CA LEU A 4 -11.62 -6.83 3.77
C LEU A 4 -10.84 -5.54 3.53
N VAL A 5 -10.20 -5.48 2.36
CA VAL A 5 -9.67 -4.22 1.80
C VAL A 5 -10.86 -3.31 1.45
N ARG A 6 -10.68 -2.01 1.68
CA ARG A 6 -11.66 -0.97 1.32
C ARG A 6 -11.47 -0.52 -0.13
N ASN A 7 -12.29 0.43 -0.55
CA ASN A 7 -12.11 1.09 -1.84
C ASN A 7 -10.70 1.67 -1.94
N LEU A 8 -10.08 1.50 -3.12
CA LEU A 8 -8.84 2.16 -3.48
C LEU A 8 -9.10 3.63 -3.77
N VAL A 9 -8.29 4.52 -3.20
CA VAL A 9 -8.36 5.96 -3.47
C VAL A 9 -7.24 6.34 -4.43
N GLY A 10 -7.59 6.88 -5.59
CA GLY A 10 -6.65 7.42 -6.58
C GLY A 10 -6.75 8.95 -6.67
N SER A 11 -6.02 9.54 -7.62
CA SER A 11 -6.18 10.96 -7.94
C SER A 11 -7.51 11.20 -8.68
N PRO A 12 -8.33 12.20 -8.30
CA PRO A 12 -9.59 12.51 -8.97
C PRO A 12 -9.40 13.08 -10.39
N ILE A 13 -8.20 13.57 -10.71
CA ILE A 13 -7.85 14.22 -11.98
C ILE A 13 -6.75 13.45 -12.74
N ALA A 14 -6.60 12.16 -12.46
CA ALA A 14 -5.62 11.29 -13.11
C ALA A 14 -5.82 11.23 -14.63
N GLY A 15 -4.73 11.43 -15.39
CA GLY A 15 -4.74 11.50 -16.85
C GLY A 15 -5.16 12.85 -17.43
N LEU A 16 -5.46 13.84 -16.58
CA LEU A 16 -5.93 15.17 -16.99
C LEU A 16 -5.03 16.30 -16.47
N ASP A 17 -4.41 16.11 -15.31
CA ASP A 17 -3.55 17.10 -14.68
C ASP A 17 -2.20 17.24 -15.44
N PRO A 18 -1.86 18.43 -15.97
CA PRO A 18 -0.57 18.64 -16.63
C PRO A 18 0.64 18.53 -15.68
N HIS A 19 0.41 18.52 -14.37
CA HIS A 19 1.43 18.38 -13.33
C HIS A 19 1.46 17.00 -12.68
N GLU A 20 0.68 16.03 -13.17
CA GLU A 20 0.77 14.68 -12.64
C GLU A 20 2.12 14.04 -12.97
N LEU A 21 2.69 13.35 -11.99
CA LEU A 21 3.91 12.58 -12.17
C LEU A 21 3.59 11.16 -12.63
N VAL A 22 2.46 10.61 -12.19
CA VAL A 22 2.05 9.24 -12.48
C VAL A 22 0.53 9.19 -12.69
N ASP A 23 0.08 8.68 -13.84
CA ASP A 23 -1.33 8.32 -14.02
C ASP A 23 -1.67 7.14 -13.10
N THR A 24 -2.51 7.40 -12.09
CA THR A 24 -2.85 6.42 -11.06
C THR A 24 -3.85 5.36 -11.52
N ARG A 25 -4.58 5.58 -12.64
CA ARG A 25 -5.70 4.71 -13.05
C ARG A 25 -5.26 3.28 -13.34
N PRO A 26 -4.17 3.01 -14.10
CA PRO A 26 -3.73 1.64 -14.36
C PRO A 26 -3.31 0.90 -13.09
N VAL A 27 -2.61 1.60 -12.19
CA VAL A 27 -2.15 1.04 -10.90
C VAL A 27 -3.35 0.67 -10.02
N CYS A 28 -4.29 1.60 -9.83
CA CYS A 28 -5.50 1.37 -9.06
C CYS A 28 -6.37 0.25 -9.66
N ALA A 29 -6.52 0.21 -10.98
CA ALA A 29 -7.29 -0.83 -11.66
C ALA A 29 -6.67 -2.21 -11.47
N GLN A 30 -5.34 -2.32 -11.58
CA GLN A 30 -4.63 -3.59 -11.39
C GLN A 30 -4.73 -4.06 -9.93
N ILE A 31 -4.45 -3.21 -8.95
CA ILE A 31 -4.59 -3.56 -7.52
C ILE A 31 -6.03 -4.02 -7.23
N ASN A 32 -7.03 -3.29 -7.74
CA ASN A 32 -8.42 -3.66 -7.54
C ASN A 32 -8.76 -5.03 -8.19
N SER A 33 -8.27 -5.27 -9.40
CA SER A 33 -8.46 -6.54 -10.10
C SER A 33 -7.85 -7.69 -9.30
N ASP A 34 -6.62 -7.54 -8.81
CA ASP A 34 -5.92 -8.61 -8.08
C ASP A 34 -6.57 -8.90 -6.72
N ILE A 35 -7.02 -7.86 -6.01
CA ILE A 35 -7.70 -8.00 -4.73
C ILE A 35 -9.09 -8.63 -4.90
N THR A 36 -9.81 -8.30 -5.97
CA THR A 36 -11.17 -8.80 -6.21
C THR A 36 -11.21 -10.09 -7.03
N GLY A 37 -10.07 -10.58 -7.53
CA GLY A 37 -10.03 -11.72 -8.45
C GLY A 37 -10.76 -11.41 -9.75
N ALA A 38 -10.48 -10.25 -10.35
CA ALA A 38 -11.20 -9.71 -11.51
C ALA A 38 -12.72 -9.68 -11.29
N PHE A 39 -13.16 -9.12 -10.16
CA PHE A 39 -14.56 -8.98 -9.75
C PHE A 39 -15.30 -10.30 -9.45
N ARG A 40 -14.62 -11.45 -9.41
CA ARG A 40 -15.21 -12.76 -9.06
C ARG A 40 -15.26 -13.03 -7.56
N GLY A 41 -14.55 -12.22 -6.78
CA GLY A 41 -14.25 -12.45 -5.37
C GLY A 41 -12.97 -13.26 -5.20
N ASN A 42 -12.12 -12.85 -4.27
CA ASN A 42 -10.88 -13.55 -3.94
C ASN A 42 -10.87 -13.96 -2.46
N PRO A 43 -11.00 -15.27 -2.15
CA PRO A 43 -10.94 -15.77 -0.77
C PRO A 43 -9.62 -15.46 -0.05
N GLU A 44 -8.53 -15.28 -0.78
CA GLU A 44 -7.21 -14.96 -0.24
C GLU A 44 -7.22 -13.67 0.60
N TRP A 45 -7.95 -12.66 0.13
CA TRP A 45 -8.06 -11.35 0.75
C TRP A 45 -9.35 -11.18 1.57
N ALA A 46 -10.09 -12.28 1.74
CA ALA A 46 -11.38 -12.27 2.42
C ALA A 46 -11.29 -12.39 3.95
N ASN A 47 -10.08 -12.53 4.52
CA ASN A 47 -9.88 -12.78 5.95
C ASN A 47 -8.71 -11.99 6.56
N LEU A 48 -8.71 -10.68 6.36
CA LEU A 48 -7.74 -9.78 6.99
C LEU A 48 -8.04 -9.59 8.49
N PRO A 49 -7.01 -9.34 9.32
CA PRO A 49 -7.19 -9.06 10.74
C PRO A 49 -8.11 -7.85 11.01
N ARG A 50 -8.01 -6.80 10.17
CA ARG A 50 -8.83 -5.59 10.25
C ARG A 50 -9.06 -4.95 8.87
N LYS A 51 -9.90 -3.91 8.81
CA LYS A 51 -10.10 -3.11 7.59
C LYS A 51 -8.74 -2.57 7.13
N PHE A 52 -8.53 -2.55 5.82
CA PHE A 52 -7.27 -2.12 5.21
C PHE A 52 -7.57 -1.11 4.10
N ASN A 53 -6.93 0.05 4.14
CA ASN A 53 -7.12 1.13 3.17
C ASN A 53 -5.84 1.33 2.35
N ILE A 54 -5.99 1.60 1.06
CA ILE A 54 -4.88 1.83 0.12
C ILE A 54 -5.17 3.13 -0.64
N ALA A 55 -4.18 4.01 -0.72
CA ALA A 55 -4.22 5.24 -1.48
C ALA A 55 -3.02 5.38 -2.42
N VAL A 56 -3.29 5.86 -3.63
CA VAL A 56 -2.30 6.08 -4.69
C VAL A 56 -2.40 7.52 -5.15
N SER A 57 -1.42 8.34 -4.79
CA SER A 57 -1.32 9.72 -5.25
C SER A 57 -0.50 9.79 -6.53
N GLY A 58 -1.02 10.51 -7.53
CA GLY A 58 -0.34 10.76 -8.82
C GLY A 58 0.41 12.08 -8.89
N SER A 59 0.23 12.96 -7.90
CA SER A 59 0.78 14.32 -7.90
C SER A 59 1.30 14.71 -6.51
N ARG A 60 1.97 15.87 -6.44
CA ARG A 60 2.52 16.42 -5.20
C ARG A 60 1.46 16.86 -4.20
N ASP A 61 0.26 17.18 -4.67
CA ASP A 61 -0.82 17.73 -3.83
C ASP A 61 -1.51 16.66 -2.95
N ASP A 62 -1.25 15.38 -3.19
CA ASP A 62 -1.78 14.24 -2.42
C ASP A 62 -3.29 14.31 -2.13
N PHE A 63 -4.09 14.48 -3.19
CA PHE A 63 -5.56 14.42 -3.10
C PHE A 63 -6.08 13.08 -2.57
N SER A 64 -5.27 12.02 -2.64
CA SER A 64 -5.63 10.67 -2.18
C SER A 64 -5.39 10.47 -0.67
N HIS A 65 -4.78 11.46 0.00
CA HIS A 65 -4.46 11.44 1.42
C HIS A 65 -3.66 10.19 1.81
N THR A 66 -2.53 9.97 1.15
CA THR A 66 -1.64 8.81 1.39
C THR A 66 -1.24 8.65 2.86
N THR A 67 -1.14 9.75 3.61
CA THR A 67 -0.68 9.75 5.00
C THR A 67 -1.63 9.11 6.02
N ILE A 68 -2.89 8.89 5.65
CA ILE A 68 -3.94 8.34 6.55
C ILE A 68 -4.41 6.94 6.14
N ASN A 69 -3.74 6.33 5.16
CA ASN A 69 -4.04 5.00 4.63
C ASN A 69 -3.02 3.96 5.11
N ASP A 70 -3.43 2.68 5.19
CA ASP A 70 -2.52 1.62 5.63
C ASP A 70 -1.37 1.46 4.61
N ILE A 71 -1.66 1.63 3.32
CA ILE A 71 -0.64 1.87 2.27
C ILE A 71 -0.90 3.23 1.65
N GLY A 72 0.13 4.07 1.62
CA GLY A 72 0.19 5.28 0.82
C GLY A 72 1.31 5.18 -0.22
N LEU A 73 0.96 5.32 -1.48
CA LEU A 73 1.89 5.42 -2.60
C LEU A 73 1.96 6.89 -3.04
N GLN A 74 3.07 7.55 -2.71
CA GLN A 74 3.30 8.97 -2.99
C GLN A 74 4.11 9.14 -4.26
N ALA A 75 3.55 9.75 -5.30
CA ALA A 75 4.23 9.92 -6.57
C ALA A 75 5.62 10.56 -6.40
N ALA A 76 6.65 9.87 -6.88
CA ALA A 76 8.04 10.29 -6.75
C ALA A 76 8.87 9.75 -7.92
N VAL A 77 9.81 10.56 -8.40
CA VAL A 77 10.78 10.16 -9.41
C VAL A 77 12.03 9.64 -8.69
N HIS A 78 12.45 8.42 -9.01
CA HIS A 78 13.68 7.86 -8.44
C HIS A 78 14.93 8.48 -9.11
N PRO A 79 15.96 8.90 -8.35
CA PRO A 79 17.17 9.52 -8.92
C PRO A 79 17.86 8.67 -9.98
N ASP A 80 17.96 7.36 -9.74
CA ASP A 80 18.65 6.43 -10.65
C ASP A 80 17.79 5.99 -11.85
N CYS A 81 16.48 6.27 -11.84
CA CYS A 81 15.54 5.85 -12.88
C CYS A 81 14.55 6.98 -13.23
N PRO A 82 15.04 8.13 -13.73
CA PRO A 82 14.23 9.34 -13.90
C PRO A 82 13.11 9.20 -14.93
N SER A 83 13.22 8.22 -15.84
CA SER A 83 12.21 7.91 -16.85
C SER A 83 11.14 6.91 -16.37
N GLU A 84 11.30 6.31 -15.20
CA GLU A 84 10.37 5.32 -14.66
C GLU A 84 9.48 6.00 -13.59
N PRO A 85 8.17 6.16 -13.84
CA PRO A 85 7.27 6.67 -12.81
C PRO A 85 7.16 5.68 -11.66
N GLY A 86 7.00 6.20 -10.45
CA GLY A 86 6.78 5.36 -9.28
C GLY A 86 6.46 6.16 -8.03
N PHE A 87 6.69 5.54 -6.89
CA PHE A 87 6.14 5.99 -5.63
C PHE A 87 7.11 5.79 -4.47
N ASN A 88 7.26 6.83 -3.66
CA ASN A 88 7.73 6.68 -2.29
C ASN A 88 6.63 6.03 -1.45
N ILE A 89 7.03 5.11 -0.57
CA ILE A 89 6.09 4.30 0.19
C ILE A 89 5.96 4.84 1.62
N VAL A 90 4.72 5.04 2.05
CA VAL A 90 4.36 5.28 3.46
C VAL A 90 3.36 4.22 3.94
N LEU A 91 3.47 3.81 5.21
CA LEU A 91 2.69 2.70 5.75
C LEU A 91 2.06 3.02 7.10
N GLY A 92 0.89 2.41 7.35
CA GLY A 92 0.28 2.33 8.68
C GLY A 92 -0.63 3.49 9.05
N GLY A 93 -0.93 4.44 8.15
CA GLY A 93 -1.84 5.54 8.44
C GLY A 93 -3.25 5.04 8.78
N TYR A 94 -3.82 5.53 9.89
CA TYR A 94 -5.20 5.19 10.23
C TYR A 94 -5.87 6.10 11.28
N PHE A 95 -7.21 6.14 11.22
CA PHE A 95 -8.06 6.70 12.26
C PHE A 95 -8.87 5.64 13.00
N SER A 96 -8.94 5.80 14.32
CA SER A 96 -9.82 5.06 15.22
C SER A 96 -10.16 5.93 16.45
N ILE A 97 -11.20 5.54 17.18
CA ILE A 97 -11.61 6.22 18.43
C ILE A 97 -10.45 6.25 19.45
N LYS A 98 -9.66 5.17 19.52
CA LYS A 98 -8.58 5.02 20.51
C LYS A 98 -7.31 5.78 20.13
N ARG A 99 -7.01 5.82 18.83
CA ARG A 99 -5.75 6.34 18.31
C ARG A 99 -5.89 6.76 16.85
N VAL A 100 -5.27 7.90 16.57
CA VAL A 100 -4.98 8.41 15.24
C VAL A 100 -3.47 8.30 15.04
N ALA A 101 -3.05 7.73 13.91
CA ALA A 101 -1.65 7.66 13.53
C ALA A 101 -1.51 8.03 12.07
N GLU A 102 -0.57 8.92 11.78
CA GLU A 102 -0.10 9.15 10.41
C GLU A 102 0.81 8.00 9.98
N SER A 103 0.85 7.74 8.68
CA SER A 103 1.73 6.74 8.10
C SER A 103 3.20 7.11 8.31
N ILE A 104 4.04 6.10 8.50
CA ILE A 104 5.50 6.28 8.58
C ILE A 104 6.15 5.98 7.23
N PRO A 105 7.22 6.69 6.84
CA PRO A 105 7.97 6.38 5.63
C PRO A 105 8.56 4.97 5.71
N MET A 106 8.31 4.16 4.69
CA MET A 106 8.99 2.87 4.53
C MET A 106 10.42 3.07 4.01
N GLY A 107 10.88 4.28 3.68
CA GLY A 107 12.22 4.54 3.13
C GLY A 107 12.56 3.68 1.92
N ALA A 108 11.54 3.37 1.12
CA ALA A 108 11.65 2.56 -0.09
C ALA A 108 10.77 3.19 -1.19
N TRP A 109 11.20 2.99 -2.42
CA TRP A 109 10.52 3.41 -3.64
C TRP A 109 10.13 2.18 -4.45
N VAL A 110 8.98 2.25 -5.13
CA VAL A 110 8.49 1.21 -6.03
C VAL A 110 8.05 1.80 -7.36
N SER A 111 8.34 1.12 -8.45
CA SER A 111 7.89 1.54 -9.78
C SER A 111 6.36 1.45 -9.89
N ALA A 112 5.76 2.23 -10.79
CA ALA A 112 4.33 2.13 -11.04
C ALA A 112 3.91 0.75 -11.56
N ARG A 113 4.81 0.07 -12.28
CA ARG A 113 4.61 -1.31 -12.77
C ARG A 113 4.54 -2.31 -11.62
N ASP A 114 5.39 -2.16 -10.61
CA ASP A 114 5.58 -3.15 -9.55
C ASP A 114 4.75 -2.82 -8.29
N ALA A 115 4.14 -1.63 -8.23
CA ALA A 115 3.26 -1.18 -7.16
C ALA A 115 2.09 -2.14 -6.84
N PRO A 116 1.44 -2.81 -7.82
CA PRO A 116 0.44 -3.83 -7.53
C PRO A 116 1.01 -5.04 -6.79
N ALA A 117 2.14 -5.58 -7.25
CA ALA A 117 2.80 -6.71 -6.60
C ALA A 117 3.25 -6.36 -5.16
N PHE A 118 3.80 -5.15 -4.98
CA PHE A 118 4.12 -4.62 -3.66
C PHE A 118 2.88 -4.55 -2.74
N SER A 119 1.77 -4.01 -3.24
CA SER A 119 0.54 -3.85 -2.45
C SER A 119 0.00 -5.20 -1.96
N LEU A 120 0.05 -6.24 -2.81
CA LEU A 120 -0.34 -7.60 -2.43
C LEU A 120 0.64 -8.22 -1.42
N ALA A 121 1.95 -7.96 -1.56
CA ALA A 121 2.94 -8.43 -0.61
C ALA A 121 2.70 -7.85 0.80
N VAL A 122 2.43 -6.54 0.89
CA VAL A 122 2.06 -5.89 2.16
C VAL A 122 0.78 -6.50 2.75
N LEU A 123 -0.24 -6.74 1.93
CA LEU A 123 -1.48 -7.40 2.36
C LEU A 123 -1.24 -8.81 2.89
N GLU A 124 -0.34 -9.57 2.26
CA GLU A 124 0.05 -10.91 2.70
C GLU A 124 0.76 -10.88 4.06
N VAL A 125 1.74 -9.98 4.26
CA VAL A 125 2.37 -9.80 5.59
C VAL A 125 1.32 -9.45 6.64
N PHE A 126 0.42 -8.52 6.33
CA PHE A 126 -0.62 -8.11 7.28
C PHE A 126 -1.59 -9.26 7.58
N ARG A 127 -1.99 -10.05 6.57
CA ARG A 127 -2.85 -11.22 6.73
C ARG A 127 -2.22 -12.26 7.65
N ASP A 128 -0.93 -12.54 7.48
CA ASP A 128 -0.30 -13.68 8.15
C ASP A 128 0.20 -13.32 9.57
N TYR A 129 0.67 -12.09 9.75
CA TYR A 129 1.31 -11.67 11.02
C TYR A 129 0.50 -10.65 11.82
N GLY A 130 -0.58 -10.09 11.27
CA GLY A 130 -1.41 -9.12 11.98
C GLY A 130 -2.22 -9.74 13.12
N ARG A 131 -2.26 -9.04 14.26
CA ARG A 131 -3.00 -9.45 15.46
C ARG A 131 -4.50 -9.58 15.21
N ARG A 132 -5.15 -10.53 15.87
CA ARG A 132 -6.59 -10.79 15.70
C ARG A 132 -7.41 -10.71 17.00
N GLU A 133 -6.76 -10.55 18.15
CA GLU A 133 -7.42 -10.61 19.47
C GLU A 133 -8.16 -9.30 19.81
N ASP A 134 -7.44 -8.20 20.02
CA ASP A 134 -8.02 -6.90 20.38
C ASP A 134 -8.32 -6.07 19.13
N ARG A 135 -9.60 -5.96 18.78
CA ARG A 135 -10.08 -5.18 17.62
C ARG A 135 -9.56 -3.74 17.57
N GLN A 136 -9.22 -3.13 18.70
CA GLN A 136 -8.67 -1.78 18.75
C GLN A 136 -7.16 -1.70 18.46
N LYS A 137 -6.47 -2.85 18.47
CA LYS A 137 -5.02 -3.00 18.26
C LYS A 137 -4.67 -3.97 17.11
N THR A 138 -5.49 -3.98 16.07
CA THR A 138 -5.38 -4.90 14.91
C THR A 138 -5.04 -4.22 13.58
N ARG A 139 -4.83 -2.90 13.56
CA ARG A 139 -4.43 -2.16 12.34
C ARG A 139 -2.95 -2.34 12.03
N LEU A 140 -2.56 -2.10 10.78
CA LEU A 140 -1.19 -2.31 10.30
C LEU A 140 -0.14 -1.61 11.16
N MET A 141 -0.41 -0.38 11.63
CA MET A 141 0.53 0.36 12.49
C MET A 141 0.95 -0.42 13.74
N TRP A 142 0.06 -1.19 14.36
CA TRP A 142 0.40 -1.99 15.53
C TRP A 142 1.39 -3.10 15.20
N LEU A 143 1.27 -3.70 14.02
CA LEU A 143 2.23 -4.71 13.55
C LEU A 143 3.60 -4.06 13.27
N LEU A 144 3.60 -2.88 12.66
CA LEU A 144 4.83 -2.13 12.38
C LEU A 144 5.57 -1.74 13.67
N GLU A 145 4.85 -1.31 14.70
CA GLU A 145 5.43 -0.96 16.00
C GLU A 145 5.91 -2.17 16.78
N GLU A 146 5.18 -3.29 16.72
CA GLU A 146 5.53 -4.51 17.45
C GLU A 146 6.77 -5.20 16.87
N ARG A 147 6.86 -5.28 15.54
CA ARG A 147 7.93 -6.03 14.86
C ARG A 147 9.06 -5.15 14.34
N GLY A 148 8.81 -3.85 14.18
CA GLY A 148 9.74 -2.91 13.57
C GLY A 148 9.63 -2.87 12.04
N LEU A 149 10.02 -1.73 11.48
CA LEU A 149 9.96 -1.47 10.04
C LEU A 149 10.94 -2.34 9.24
N ASP A 150 12.13 -2.61 9.79
CA ASP A 150 13.14 -3.42 9.09
C ASP A 150 12.71 -4.87 8.92
N TRP A 151 12.10 -5.46 9.96
CA TRP A 151 11.46 -6.76 9.85
C TRP A 151 10.36 -6.74 8.78
N PHE A 152 9.52 -5.70 8.78
CA PHE A 152 8.42 -5.59 7.82
C PHE A 152 8.92 -5.51 6.37
N ARG A 153 9.95 -4.69 6.12
CA ARG A 153 10.63 -4.60 4.82
C ARG A 153 11.19 -5.94 4.38
N ALA A 154 11.86 -6.68 5.27
CA ALA A 154 12.40 -7.99 4.97
C ALA A 154 11.31 -8.99 4.55
N MET A 155 10.19 -9.03 5.27
CA MET A 155 9.06 -9.90 4.93
C MET A 155 8.43 -9.54 3.57
N VAL A 156 8.25 -8.25 3.29
CA VAL A 156 7.74 -7.80 1.98
C VAL A 156 8.69 -8.23 0.86
N ASN A 157 10.00 -8.04 1.04
CA ASN A 157 11.00 -8.47 0.07
C ASN A 157 11.01 -9.99 -0.15
N GLU A 158 10.87 -10.79 0.91
CA GLU A 158 10.78 -12.24 0.78
C GLU A 158 9.56 -12.66 -0.07
N ILE A 159 8.40 -12.02 0.15
CA ILE A 159 7.19 -12.29 -0.62
C ILE A 159 7.36 -11.89 -2.08
N LEU A 160 7.95 -10.72 -2.35
CA LEU A 160 8.24 -10.25 -3.70
C LEU A 160 9.20 -11.19 -4.44
N ALA A 161 10.27 -11.62 -3.77
CA ALA A 161 11.24 -12.58 -4.31
C ALA A 161 10.59 -13.93 -4.67
N ARG A 162 9.69 -14.45 -3.81
CA ARG A 162 8.92 -15.67 -4.11
C ARG A 162 8.01 -15.51 -5.34
N ARG A 163 7.59 -14.28 -5.65
CA ARG A 163 6.79 -13.93 -6.84
C ARG A 163 7.67 -13.60 -8.06
N GLY A 164 9.00 -13.67 -7.94
CA GLY A 164 9.94 -13.33 -9.00
C GLY A 164 10.00 -11.84 -9.33
N VAL A 165 9.63 -10.98 -8.37
CA VAL A 165 9.63 -9.51 -8.54
C VAL A 165 10.71 -8.90 -7.68
N ASP A 166 11.59 -8.11 -8.29
CA ASP A 166 12.53 -7.23 -7.60
C ASP A 166 12.04 -5.78 -7.74
N ALA A 167 11.24 -5.34 -6.77
CA ALA A 167 10.42 -4.11 -6.88
C ALA A 167 10.93 -2.92 -6.07
N LEU A 168 11.68 -3.17 -4.98
CA LEU A 168 11.96 -2.15 -3.98
C LEU A 168 13.35 -1.57 -4.15
N ARG A 169 13.40 -0.25 -4.32
CA ARG A 169 14.63 0.55 -4.29
C ARG A 169 14.67 1.39 -3.01
N ALA A 170 15.84 1.84 -2.60
CA ALA A 170 15.93 2.83 -1.52
C ALA A 170 15.33 4.16 -2.01
N ALA A 171 14.48 4.80 -1.20
CA ALA A 171 13.86 6.09 -1.54
C ALA A 171 14.80 7.28 -1.31
#